data_AF-A0A9E0HC53-F1
#
_entry.id   AF-A0A9E0HC53-F1
#
_cell.length_a   1.000
_cell.length_b   1.000
_cell.length_c   1.000
_cell.angle_alpha   90.00
_cell.angle_beta   90.00
_cell.angle_gamma   90.00
#
_symmetry.space_group_name_H-M   'P 1'
#
loop_
_entity.id
_entity.type
_entity.pdbx_description
1 polymer ?
#
loop_
_entity_poly.entity_id
_entity_poly.type
_entity_poly.pdbx_seq_one_letter_code
_entity_poly.pdbx_strand_id
1 'polypeptide(L)'
;MARRTAQVAVLLHGDFSTFVTNFLPTAGTPASPAPGLARYLAEAGFDVWGLDRRWALPGPTDDVSDFAQVGVAQMVDDTLLALTAIRAVRTVEGNRAARLPLVGFSHGGQLAYLVASVDAARPAWARQVRAVAALDFYGAIDPAQPDLRQFFCDNAAFTDEVLAAGVTDFPNDFFIDLGALAAAAPSAPSPYLPDLDNRGALAVVLGQTFLFAPFSPWYHLLAPTVDAQGEVTGYAAVDEAAASAWLAGATAHQAARESGDFDRLLCGEGAMPIDAPLARIQIPVLYLGAAGGAGELGVYTTTQVSSTDVTAIVARRHPPGEEVQDVGHGDLLFAADAEALAWEPLRAWLVAR
;
A
#
# COMPACT_ATOMS: atom_id res chain seq x y z
N MET A 1 -28.26 16.02 12.14
CA MET A 1 -27.92 15.28 13.36
C MET A 1 -26.92 14.22 12.95
N ALA A 2 -25.64 14.32 13.35
CA ALA A 2 -24.60 13.39 12.90
C ALA A 2 -24.93 11.97 13.38
N ARG A 3 -24.85 10.99 12.47
CA ARG A 3 -25.11 9.57 12.78
C ARG A 3 -23.95 9.09 13.65
N ARG A 4 -24.22 8.64 14.89
CA ARG A 4 -23.19 8.02 15.73
C ARG A 4 -22.68 6.76 15.05
N THR A 5 -21.39 6.70 14.77
CA THR A 5 -20.72 5.54 14.19
C THR A 5 -19.85 4.89 15.25
N ALA A 6 -20.21 3.68 15.66
CA ALA A 6 -19.41 2.93 16.64
C ALA A 6 -18.07 2.47 16.05
N GLN A 7 -18.06 2.13 14.75
CA GLN A 7 -16.91 1.60 14.05
C GLN A 7 -16.14 2.70 13.30
N VAL A 8 -14.84 2.49 13.14
CA VAL A 8 -13.92 3.43 12.49
C VAL A 8 -12.81 2.66 11.80
N ALA A 9 -12.38 3.13 10.64
CA ALA A 9 -11.23 2.63 9.91
C ALA A 9 -10.38 3.80 9.43
N VAL A 10 -9.09 3.76 9.71
CA VAL A 10 -8.13 4.76 9.24
C VAL A 10 -7.24 4.10 8.18
N LEU A 11 -7.33 4.59 6.94
CA LEU A 11 -6.72 3.98 5.77
C LEU A 11 -5.42 4.71 5.38
N LEU A 12 -4.33 3.95 5.23
CA LEU A 12 -3.01 4.42 4.82
C LEU A 12 -2.68 3.87 3.43
N HIS A 13 -2.46 4.74 2.45
CA HIS A 13 -2.24 4.35 1.07
C HIS A 13 -0.83 3.80 0.83
N GLY A 14 -0.69 3.07 -0.27
CA GLY A 14 0.58 2.56 -0.79
C GLY A 14 1.31 3.60 -1.62
N ASP A 15 2.40 3.19 -2.25
CA ASP A 15 3.23 4.06 -3.08
C ASP A 15 2.47 4.62 -4.28
N PHE A 16 3.00 5.71 -4.86
CA PHE A 16 2.44 6.48 -5.98
C PHE A 16 0.96 6.88 -5.87
N SER A 17 0.36 6.73 -4.68
CA SER A 17 -1.08 6.83 -4.47
C SER A 17 -1.46 7.89 -3.44
N THR A 18 -2.77 8.09 -3.30
CA THR A 18 -3.45 8.83 -2.25
C THR A 18 -4.51 7.94 -1.61
N PHE A 19 -5.17 8.43 -0.56
CA PHE A 19 -6.40 7.86 -0.06
C PHE A 19 -7.44 7.67 -1.18
N VAL A 20 -7.58 8.68 -2.05
CA VAL A 20 -8.55 8.64 -3.14
C VAL A 20 -8.20 7.57 -4.15
N THR A 21 -6.96 7.52 -4.64
CA THR A 21 -6.59 6.58 -5.70
C THR A 21 -6.61 5.12 -5.24
N ASN A 22 -6.25 4.83 -3.98
CA ASN A 22 -6.30 3.47 -3.47
C ASN A 22 -7.68 3.04 -2.97
N PHE A 23 -8.37 3.90 -2.22
CA PHE A 23 -9.52 3.46 -1.42
C PHE A 23 -10.86 4.06 -1.85
N LEU A 24 -10.85 5.19 -2.56
CA LEU A 24 -12.05 5.82 -3.12
C LEU A 24 -11.86 6.20 -4.60
N PRO A 25 -11.48 5.25 -5.48
CA PRO A 25 -10.98 5.57 -6.80
C PRO A 25 -12.08 6.12 -7.74
N THR A 26 -13.37 5.94 -7.39
CA THR A 26 -14.50 6.63 -8.05
C THR A 26 -14.48 8.16 -7.91
N ALA A 27 -13.80 8.69 -6.89
CA ALA A 27 -13.58 10.12 -6.69
C ALA A 27 -12.22 10.60 -7.23
N GLY A 28 -11.45 9.70 -7.86
CA GLY A 28 -10.15 10.00 -8.47
C GLY A 28 -10.25 10.91 -9.69
N THR A 29 -9.10 11.40 -10.12
CA THR A 29 -8.94 12.11 -11.40
C THR A 29 -7.80 11.45 -12.17
N PRO A 30 -8.08 10.65 -13.21
CA PRO A 30 -9.41 10.28 -13.70
C PRO A 30 -10.19 9.39 -12.72
N ALA A 31 -11.51 9.42 -12.81
CA ALA A 31 -12.37 8.57 -11.99
C ALA A 31 -12.29 7.10 -12.47
N SER A 32 -12.10 6.18 -11.53
CA SER A 32 -12.09 4.74 -11.80
C SER A 32 -13.49 4.13 -11.66
N PRO A 33 -13.85 3.11 -12.45
CA PRO A 33 -15.07 2.35 -12.24
C PRO A 33 -15.01 1.39 -11.04
N ALA A 34 -13.83 1.16 -10.43
CA ALA A 34 -13.71 0.30 -9.25
C ALA A 34 -14.47 0.89 -8.04
N PRO A 35 -15.29 0.11 -7.31
CA PRO A 35 -16.19 0.67 -6.29
C PRO A 35 -15.48 1.28 -5.06
N GLY A 36 -14.32 0.75 -4.69
CA GLY A 36 -13.46 1.28 -3.62
C GLY A 36 -13.77 0.77 -2.20
N LEU A 37 -12.71 0.37 -1.48
CA LEU A 37 -12.79 -0.10 -0.09
C LEU A 37 -13.40 0.93 0.87
N ALA A 38 -13.07 2.21 0.71
CA ALA A 38 -13.57 3.27 1.61
C ALA A 38 -15.10 3.39 1.51
N ARG A 39 -15.63 3.32 0.28
CA ARG A 39 -17.08 3.33 0.04
C ARG A 39 -17.73 2.11 0.66
N TYR A 40 -17.18 0.92 0.42
CA TYR A 40 -17.69 -0.33 0.98
C TYR A 40 -17.77 -0.30 2.51
N LEU A 41 -16.71 0.16 3.19
CA LEU A 41 -16.70 0.29 4.66
C LEU A 41 -17.71 1.33 5.15
N ALA A 42 -17.82 2.47 4.47
CA ALA A 42 -18.79 3.52 4.82
C ALA A 42 -20.24 3.04 4.67
N GLU A 43 -20.56 2.30 3.60
CA GLU A 43 -21.87 1.67 3.40
C GLU A 43 -22.17 0.62 4.50
N ALA A 44 -21.14 -0.05 5.01
CA ALA A 44 -21.22 -0.93 6.18
C ALA A 44 -21.28 -0.18 7.53
N GLY A 45 -21.33 1.14 7.54
CA GLY A 45 -21.51 1.97 8.74
C GLY A 45 -20.24 2.31 9.51
N PHE A 46 -19.06 2.14 8.90
CA PHE A 46 -17.81 2.66 9.43
C PHE A 46 -17.70 4.17 9.19
N ASP A 47 -17.09 4.87 10.13
CA ASP A 47 -16.50 6.18 9.88
C ASP A 47 -15.11 5.99 9.29
N VAL A 48 -14.92 6.38 8.04
CA VAL A 48 -13.72 6.09 7.26
C VAL A 48 -12.88 7.34 7.12
N TRP A 49 -11.62 7.26 7.55
CA TRP A 49 -10.64 8.33 7.44
C TRP A 49 -9.50 7.89 6.52
N GLY A 50 -9.05 8.81 5.68
CA GLY A 50 -7.87 8.65 4.83
C GLY A 50 -6.76 9.59 5.24
N LEU A 51 -5.51 9.15 5.14
CA LEU A 51 -4.35 10.00 5.35
C LEU A 51 -3.49 9.97 4.10
N ASP A 52 -3.25 11.15 3.53
CA ASP A 52 -2.29 11.35 2.46
C ASP A 52 -0.91 11.71 3.02
N ARG A 53 0.12 11.08 2.47
CA ARG A 53 1.52 11.38 2.79
C ARG A 53 1.90 12.76 2.27
N ARG A 54 2.89 13.42 2.89
CA ARG A 54 3.30 14.79 2.50
C ARG A 54 3.63 14.92 1.02
N TRP A 55 4.32 13.91 0.47
CA TRP A 55 4.73 13.90 -0.92
C TRP A 55 3.57 13.76 -1.92
N ALA A 56 2.38 13.41 -1.45
CA ALA A 56 1.20 13.28 -2.29
C ALA A 56 0.52 14.64 -2.59
N LEU A 57 0.91 15.70 -1.87
CA LEU A 57 0.28 17.02 -1.98
C LEU A 57 0.84 17.89 -3.11
N PRO A 58 2.17 17.93 -3.36
CA PRO A 58 2.73 18.73 -4.46
C PRO A 58 2.25 18.23 -5.83
N GLY A 59 1.93 19.17 -6.71
CA GLY A 59 1.67 18.90 -8.13
C GLY A 59 2.96 18.77 -8.94
N PRO A 60 2.87 18.36 -10.23
CA PRO A 60 4.03 17.94 -11.04
C PRO A 60 5.17 18.95 -11.22
N THR A 61 4.90 20.24 -10.97
CA THR A 61 5.88 21.34 -11.16
C THR A 61 6.21 22.07 -9.87
N ASP A 62 5.72 21.56 -8.73
CA ASP A 62 5.94 22.20 -7.43
C ASP A 62 7.36 21.90 -6.91
N ASP A 63 7.81 22.69 -5.93
CA ASP A 63 9.12 22.51 -5.29
C ASP A 63 9.07 21.31 -4.33
N VAL A 64 9.91 20.31 -4.62
CA VAL A 64 10.05 19.06 -3.86
C VAL A 64 11.42 18.95 -3.16
N SER A 65 12.12 20.07 -2.99
CA SER A 65 13.45 20.08 -2.35
C SER A 65 13.43 19.64 -0.88
N ASP A 66 12.30 19.78 -0.19
CA ASP A 66 12.14 19.33 1.20
C ASP A 66 12.04 17.80 1.32
N PHE A 67 11.80 17.08 0.23
CA PHE A 67 11.69 15.62 0.23
C PHE A 67 12.96 14.90 0.69
N ALA A 68 14.11 15.56 0.64
CA ALA A 68 15.36 15.05 1.23
C ALA A 68 15.23 14.75 2.74
N GLN A 69 14.27 15.41 3.41
CA GLN A 69 14.02 15.32 4.84
C GLN A 69 12.72 14.57 5.18
N VAL A 70 11.89 14.27 4.17
CA VAL A 70 10.63 13.55 4.33
C VAL A 70 10.93 12.04 4.41
N GLY A 71 11.33 11.59 5.60
CA GLY A 71 11.60 10.17 5.90
C GLY A 71 10.49 9.49 6.71
N VAL A 72 10.64 8.20 6.97
CA VAL A 72 9.62 7.40 7.68
C VAL A 72 9.35 7.89 9.11
N ALA A 73 10.35 8.46 9.78
CA ALA A 73 10.17 9.04 11.11
C ALA A 73 9.18 10.22 11.09
N GLN A 74 9.31 11.09 10.09
CA GLN A 74 8.38 12.21 9.89
C GLN A 74 6.96 11.70 9.57
N MET A 75 6.84 10.64 8.77
CA MET A 75 5.54 10.05 8.41
C MET A 75 4.84 9.39 9.60
N VAL A 76 5.60 8.76 10.50
CA VAL A 76 5.07 8.23 11.75
C VAL A 76 4.54 9.35 12.63
N ASP A 77 5.28 10.45 12.78
CA ASP A 77 4.85 11.61 13.56
C ASP A 77 3.60 12.26 12.98
N ASP A 78 3.55 12.44 11.65
CA ASP A 78 2.39 12.99 10.95
C ASP A 78 1.16 12.10 11.12
N THR A 79 1.34 10.77 11.05
CA THR A 79 0.25 9.82 11.26
C THR A 79 -0.27 9.89 12.69
N LEU A 80 0.60 9.94 13.70
CA LEU A 80 0.19 10.07 15.11
C LEU A 80 -0.52 11.40 15.39
N LEU A 81 -0.10 12.48 14.75
CA LEU A 81 -0.76 13.77 14.80
C LEU A 81 -2.16 13.71 14.17
N ALA A 82 -2.27 13.11 12.98
CA ALA A 82 -3.54 12.90 12.30
C ALA A 82 -4.51 12.05 13.14
N LEU A 83 -4.05 10.95 13.76
CA LEU A 83 -4.88 10.15 14.67
C LEU A 83 -5.39 10.96 15.87
N THR A 84 -4.58 11.89 16.38
CA THR A 84 -5.00 12.81 17.44
C THR A 84 -6.11 13.74 16.96
N ALA A 85 -5.97 14.31 15.75
CA ALA A 85 -7.00 15.15 15.13
C ALA A 85 -8.30 14.38 14.89
N ILE A 86 -8.23 13.16 14.34
CA ILE A 86 -9.39 12.30 14.08
C ILE A 86 -10.16 12.03 15.38
N ARG A 87 -9.46 11.67 16.47
CA ARG A 87 -10.11 11.44 17.77
C ARG A 87 -10.76 12.71 18.33
N ALA A 88 -10.15 13.88 18.13
CA ALA A 88 -10.72 15.16 18.54
C ALA A 88 -12.03 15.45 17.79
N VAL A 89 -12.04 15.32 16.45
CA VAL A 89 -13.23 15.51 15.62
C VAL A 89 -14.33 14.54 16.04
N ARG A 90 -14.02 13.25 16.15
CA ARG A 90 -14.98 12.22 16.59
C ARG A 90 -15.58 12.54 17.96
N THR A 91 -14.78 13.08 18.89
CA THR A 91 -15.26 13.47 20.22
C THR A 91 -16.25 14.63 20.15
N VAL A 92 -15.96 15.65 19.33
CA VAL A 92 -16.86 16.79 19.09
C VAL A 92 -18.18 16.34 18.45
N GLU A 93 -18.14 15.33 17.58
CA GLU A 93 -19.33 14.73 16.94
C GLU A 93 -20.11 13.77 17.87
N GLY A 94 -19.66 13.59 19.12
CA GLY A 94 -20.32 12.74 20.11
C GLY A 94 -20.02 11.25 19.94
N ASN A 95 -19.00 10.89 19.16
CA ASN A 95 -18.44 9.54 19.12
C ASN A 95 -17.44 9.34 20.27
N ARG A 96 -17.15 8.08 20.62
CA ARG A 96 -16.17 7.78 21.68
C ARG A 96 -14.76 8.16 21.22
N ALA A 97 -13.99 8.78 22.11
CA ALA A 97 -12.55 9.06 21.95
C ALA A 97 -11.69 7.79 22.03
N ALA A 98 -12.12 6.69 21.42
CA ALA A 98 -11.42 5.42 21.43
C ALA A 98 -10.12 5.50 20.60
N ARG A 99 -9.19 4.59 20.88
CA ARG A 99 -8.06 4.33 20.01
C ARG A 99 -8.55 3.81 18.65
N LEU A 100 -7.77 4.07 17.60
CA LEU A 100 -8.17 3.88 16.21
C LEU A 100 -7.45 2.64 15.62
N PRO A 101 -8.12 1.83 14.79
CA PRO A 101 -7.45 0.80 14.00
C PRO A 101 -6.83 1.44 12.76
N LEU A 102 -5.63 0.98 12.39
CA LEU A 102 -4.96 1.35 11.15
C LEU A 102 -5.12 0.22 10.13
N VAL A 103 -5.48 0.56 8.90
CA VAL A 103 -5.50 -0.34 7.76
C VAL A 103 -4.56 0.25 6.72
N GLY A 104 -3.49 -0.45 6.40
CA GLY A 104 -2.48 0.03 5.46
C GLY A 104 -2.34 -0.91 4.27
N PHE A 105 -2.26 -0.36 3.06
CA PHE A 105 -2.00 -1.12 1.84
C PHE A 105 -0.57 -0.88 1.36
N SER A 106 0.13 -1.93 0.91
CA SER A 106 1.52 -1.80 0.43
C SER A 106 2.43 -1.21 1.52
N HIS A 107 3.30 -0.25 1.19
CA HIS A 107 4.06 0.54 2.17
C HIS A 107 3.18 1.25 3.23
N GLY A 108 1.89 1.51 2.96
CA GLY A 108 0.95 1.93 4.00
C GLY A 108 0.77 0.89 5.11
N GLY A 109 0.86 -0.41 4.77
CA GLY A 109 0.89 -1.52 5.72
C GLY A 109 2.18 -1.57 6.54
N GLN A 110 3.33 -1.35 5.89
CA GLN A 110 4.61 -1.21 6.58
C GLN A 110 4.58 -0.02 7.55
N LEU A 111 4.08 1.14 7.11
CA LEU A 111 3.89 2.32 7.95
C LEU A 111 2.96 2.02 9.14
N ALA A 112 1.87 1.28 8.94
CA ALA A 112 0.96 0.90 10.04
C ALA A 112 1.69 0.10 11.14
N TYR A 113 2.61 -0.82 10.77
CA TYR A 113 3.45 -1.51 11.74
C TYR A 113 4.38 -0.56 12.50
N LEU A 114 5.05 0.35 11.79
CA LEU A 114 5.95 1.34 12.40
C LEU A 114 5.22 2.23 13.39
N VAL A 115 4.06 2.78 12.99
CA VAL A 115 3.23 3.64 13.84
C VAL A 115 2.76 2.87 15.09
N ALA A 116 2.30 1.63 14.94
CA ALA A 116 1.88 0.81 16.08
C ALA A 116 3.02 0.51 17.06
N SER A 117 4.22 0.26 16.54
CA SER A 117 5.41 0.00 17.35
C SER A 117 5.86 1.23 18.15
N VAL A 118 5.88 2.41 17.50
CA VAL A 118 6.19 3.69 18.16
C VAL A 118 5.11 4.08 19.16
N ASP A 119 3.83 3.92 18.80
CA ASP A 119 2.71 4.20 19.71
C ASP A 119 2.75 3.29 20.94
N ALA A 120 3.15 2.02 20.79
CA ALA A 120 3.26 1.08 21.90
C ALA A 120 4.32 1.49 22.94
N ALA A 121 5.38 2.21 22.53
CA ALA A 121 6.38 2.76 23.44
C ALA A 121 5.86 3.94 24.29
N ARG A 122 4.74 4.56 23.90
CA ARG A 122 4.13 5.67 24.64
C ARG A 122 3.42 5.17 25.91
N PRO A 123 3.28 6.03 26.95
CA PRO A 123 2.45 5.74 28.11
C PRO A 123 1.02 5.34 27.69
N ALA A 124 0.41 4.40 28.41
CA ALA A 124 -0.89 3.83 28.03
C ALA A 124 -1.99 4.87 27.76
N TRP A 125 -1.99 6.00 28.46
CA TRP A 125 -2.97 7.08 28.28
C TRP A 125 -2.77 7.86 26.96
N ALA A 126 -1.56 7.85 26.39
CA ALA A 126 -1.19 8.58 25.18
C ALA A 126 -1.30 7.73 23.90
N ARG A 127 -1.43 6.41 24.04
CA ARG A 127 -1.53 5.47 22.92
C ARG A 127 -2.79 5.73 22.08
N GLN A 128 -2.63 5.74 20.77
CA GLN A 128 -3.63 6.08 19.76
C GLN A 128 -4.12 4.85 18.99
N VAL A 129 -3.31 3.81 18.83
CA VAL A 129 -3.61 2.67 17.96
C VAL A 129 -4.23 1.52 18.75
N ARG A 130 -5.29 0.88 18.22
CA ARG A 130 -5.90 -0.32 18.83
C ARG A 130 -5.75 -1.60 18.04
N ALA A 131 -5.50 -1.53 16.73
CA ALA A 131 -5.33 -2.68 15.87
C ALA A 131 -4.60 -2.27 14.58
N VAL A 132 -3.92 -3.21 13.93
CA VAL A 132 -3.28 -3.02 12.62
C VAL A 132 -3.78 -4.08 11.65
N ALA A 133 -4.21 -3.67 10.46
CA ALA A 133 -4.40 -4.53 9.31
C ALA A 133 -3.41 -4.11 8.21
N ALA A 134 -2.46 -4.97 7.86
CA ALA A 134 -1.55 -4.77 6.75
C ALA A 134 -2.04 -5.57 5.53
N LEU A 135 -2.34 -4.87 4.46
CA LEU A 135 -2.79 -5.42 3.19
C LEU A 135 -1.57 -5.51 2.26
N ASP A 136 -1.12 -6.75 2.12
CA ASP A 136 -0.11 -7.23 1.16
C ASP A 136 1.22 -6.49 1.15
N PHE A 137 1.77 -6.26 2.35
CA PHE A 137 3.18 -5.94 2.49
C PHE A 137 3.72 -6.39 3.85
N TYR A 138 4.99 -6.77 3.87
CA TYR A 138 5.68 -7.25 5.06
C TYR A 138 6.35 -6.10 5.82
N GLY A 139 6.44 -6.25 7.14
CA GLY A 139 7.25 -5.39 8.01
C GLY A 139 8.62 -5.98 8.36
N ALA A 140 8.87 -7.26 8.02
CA ALA A 140 10.14 -7.95 8.21
C ALA A 140 10.31 -9.07 7.18
N ILE A 141 11.56 -9.35 6.82
CA ILE A 141 11.94 -10.41 5.88
C ILE A 141 12.45 -11.62 6.66
N ASP A 142 11.91 -12.80 6.31
CA ASP A 142 12.37 -14.09 6.86
C ASP A 142 13.89 -14.27 6.63
N PRO A 143 14.70 -14.62 7.64
CA PRO A 143 16.09 -15.03 7.47
C PRO A 143 16.34 -16.10 6.41
N ALA A 144 15.34 -16.90 6.05
CA ALA A 144 15.40 -17.84 4.93
C ALA A 144 15.34 -17.17 3.54
N GLN A 145 15.16 -15.86 3.46
CA GLN A 145 15.08 -15.06 2.22
C GLN A 145 16.24 -14.05 2.11
N PRO A 146 17.51 -14.50 2.09
CA PRO A 146 18.67 -13.61 2.06
C PRO A 146 18.73 -12.76 0.77
N ASP A 147 18.32 -13.30 -0.37
CA ASP A 147 18.37 -12.60 -1.66
C ASP A 147 17.38 -11.42 -1.69
N LEU A 148 16.17 -11.63 -1.14
CA LEU A 148 15.18 -10.55 -1.00
C LEU A 148 15.68 -9.46 -0.05
N ARG A 149 16.32 -9.83 1.07
CA ARG A 149 16.93 -8.84 1.97
C ARG A 149 18.04 -8.05 1.28
N GLN A 150 18.90 -8.74 0.52
CA GLN A 150 19.99 -8.09 -0.21
C GLN A 150 19.44 -7.08 -1.22
N PHE A 151 18.34 -7.40 -1.92
CA PHE A 151 17.67 -6.45 -2.81
C PHE A 151 17.27 -5.15 -2.10
N PHE A 152 16.69 -5.22 -0.90
CA PHE A 152 16.38 -4.01 -0.12
C PHE A 152 17.62 -3.29 0.40
N CYS A 153 18.70 -4.01 0.73
CA CYS A 153 19.96 -3.37 1.09
C CYS A 153 20.55 -2.60 -0.10
N ASP A 154 20.49 -3.16 -1.30
CA ASP A 154 20.97 -2.53 -2.53
C ASP A 154 20.13 -1.28 -2.87
N ASN A 155 18.80 -1.36 -2.75
CA ASN A 155 17.92 -0.19 -2.96
C ASN A 155 18.14 0.92 -1.92
N ALA A 156 18.35 0.55 -0.64
CA ALA A 156 18.66 1.52 0.40
C ALA A 156 20.00 2.23 0.12
N ALA A 157 21.01 1.48 -0.34
CA ALA A 157 22.32 2.04 -0.71
C ALA A 157 22.22 2.95 -1.95
N PHE A 158 21.50 2.52 -2.98
CA PHE A 158 21.20 3.34 -4.16
C PHE A 158 20.50 4.65 -3.75
N THR A 159 19.53 4.57 -2.85
CA THR A 159 18.79 5.75 -2.39
C THR A 159 19.69 6.72 -1.60
N ASP A 160 20.61 6.21 -0.79
CA ASP A 160 21.62 7.04 -0.11
C ASP A 160 22.51 7.78 -1.13
N GLU A 161 22.91 7.11 -2.21
CA GLU A 161 23.75 7.70 -3.27
C GLU A 161 23.02 8.81 -4.03
N VAL A 162 21.75 8.61 -4.41
CA VAL A 162 20.96 9.64 -5.12
C VAL A 162 20.66 10.84 -4.22
N LEU A 163 20.37 10.61 -2.93
CA LEU A 163 20.19 11.69 -1.95
C LEU A 163 21.50 12.48 -1.76
N ALA A 164 22.65 11.80 -1.70
CA ALA A 164 23.95 12.45 -1.62
C ALA A 164 24.27 13.26 -2.88
N ALA A 165 23.75 12.86 -4.05
CA ALA A 165 23.82 13.61 -5.29
C ALA A 165 22.81 14.78 -5.38
N GLY A 166 21.96 14.97 -4.36
CA GLY A 166 20.97 16.04 -4.29
C GLY A 166 19.64 15.73 -5.00
N VAL A 167 19.40 14.48 -5.40
CA VAL A 167 18.11 14.03 -5.93
C VAL A 167 17.19 13.71 -4.76
N THR A 168 16.11 14.47 -4.61
CA THR A 168 15.19 14.37 -3.47
C THR A 168 13.87 13.69 -3.81
N ASP A 169 13.61 13.47 -5.10
CA ASP A 169 12.32 13.03 -5.64
C ASP A 169 12.48 11.79 -6.53
N PHE A 170 11.49 10.90 -6.43
CA PHE A 170 11.24 9.84 -7.40
C PHE A 170 9.93 10.15 -8.13
N PRO A 171 10.01 10.67 -9.37
CA PRO A 171 8.83 11.06 -10.13
C PRO A 171 8.08 9.83 -10.66
N ASN A 172 6.75 9.91 -10.67
CA ASN A 172 5.86 8.86 -11.15
C ASN A 172 5.36 9.08 -12.58
N ASP A 173 5.98 10.01 -13.34
CA ASP A 173 5.58 10.36 -14.71
C ASP A 173 5.40 9.11 -15.59
N PHE A 174 6.30 8.13 -15.44
CA PHE A 174 6.21 6.85 -16.15
C PHE A 174 4.88 6.13 -15.92
N PHE A 175 4.43 6.01 -14.67
CA PHE A 175 3.16 5.35 -14.34
C PHE A 175 1.97 6.18 -14.84
N ILE A 176 2.01 7.50 -14.60
CA ILE A 176 0.95 8.43 -15.01
C ILE A 176 0.76 8.37 -16.52
N ASP A 177 1.84 8.46 -17.28
CA ASP A 177 1.82 8.42 -18.74
C ASP A 177 1.33 7.07 -19.27
N LEU A 178 1.77 5.94 -18.68
CA LEU A 178 1.28 4.62 -19.07
C LEU A 178 -0.24 4.51 -18.91
N GLY A 179 -0.79 4.92 -17.76
CA GLY A 179 -2.23 4.91 -17.53
C GLY A 179 -2.98 5.84 -18.48
N ALA A 180 -2.47 7.06 -18.67
CA ALA A 180 -3.10 8.06 -19.53
C ALA A 180 -3.10 7.65 -21.01
N LEU A 181 -2.00 7.10 -21.50
CA LEU A 181 -1.87 6.63 -22.89
C LEU A 181 -2.75 5.41 -23.16
N ALA A 182 -2.79 4.45 -22.23
CA ALA A 182 -3.67 3.28 -22.36
C ALA A 182 -5.15 3.69 -22.38
N ALA A 183 -5.55 4.70 -21.58
CA ALA A 183 -6.92 5.20 -21.59
C ALA A 183 -7.25 6.00 -22.87
N ALA A 184 -6.34 6.85 -23.33
CA ALA A 184 -6.61 7.79 -24.43
C ALA A 184 -6.42 7.16 -25.82
N ALA A 185 -5.44 6.27 -25.97
CA ALA A 185 -5.05 5.69 -27.26
C ALA A 185 -4.53 4.24 -27.10
N PRO A 186 -5.37 3.28 -26.66
CA PRO A 186 -4.93 1.93 -26.26
C PRO A 186 -4.19 1.17 -27.36
N SER A 187 -4.61 1.33 -28.63
CA SER A 187 -4.02 0.62 -29.78
C SER A 187 -2.90 1.39 -30.49
N ALA A 188 -2.52 2.57 -30.00
CA ALA A 188 -1.36 3.29 -30.55
C ALA A 188 -0.07 2.65 -30.02
N PRO A 189 1.04 2.68 -30.80
CA PRO A 189 2.33 2.17 -30.34
C PRO A 189 2.77 2.81 -29.02
N SER A 190 3.30 2.00 -28.10
CA SER A 190 3.81 2.49 -26.82
C SER A 190 5.14 3.23 -27.01
N PRO A 191 5.31 4.42 -26.39
CA PRO A 191 6.60 5.10 -26.37
C PRO A 191 7.59 4.48 -25.38
N TYR A 192 7.13 3.62 -24.44
CA TYR A 192 7.97 3.05 -23.39
C TYR A 192 8.41 1.62 -23.66
N LEU A 193 7.53 0.80 -24.23
CA LEU A 193 7.80 -0.61 -24.53
C LEU A 193 7.66 -0.84 -26.04
N PRO A 194 8.79 -0.88 -26.78
CA PRO A 194 8.79 -1.17 -28.21
C PRO A 194 8.03 -2.46 -28.51
N ASP A 195 7.43 -2.52 -29.70
CA ASP A 195 6.64 -3.66 -30.21
C ASP A 195 5.31 -3.93 -29.48
N LEU A 196 4.97 -3.15 -28.45
CA LEU A 196 3.65 -3.16 -27.81
C LEU A 196 2.83 -1.91 -28.17
N ASP A 197 1.50 -2.03 -28.11
CA ASP A 197 0.61 -0.87 -28.02
C ASP A 197 0.48 -0.38 -26.56
N ASN A 198 -0.13 0.78 -26.34
CA ASN A 198 -0.25 1.35 -24.99
C ASN A 198 -1.00 0.42 -24.02
N ARG A 199 -2.02 -0.30 -24.50
CA ARG A 199 -2.76 -1.30 -23.72
C ARG A 199 -1.86 -2.46 -23.30
N GLY A 200 -1.11 -3.04 -24.24
CA GLY A 200 -0.17 -4.13 -23.98
C GLY A 200 0.96 -3.72 -23.05
N ALA A 201 1.49 -2.51 -23.23
CA ALA A 201 2.52 -1.97 -22.35
C ALA A 201 2.03 -1.84 -20.89
N LEU A 202 0.83 -1.32 -20.69
CA LEU A 202 0.20 -1.25 -19.36
C LEU A 202 0.00 -2.67 -18.78
N ALA A 203 -0.50 -3.60 -19.60
CA ALA A 203 -0.76 -4.98 -19.17
C ALA A 203 0.52 -5.69 -18.70
N VAL A 204 1.64 -5.51 -19.41
CA VAL A 204 2.94 -6.06 -19.00
C VAL A 204 3.44 -5.43 -17.70
N VAL A 205 3.39 -4.10 -17.57
CA VAL A 205 3.89 -3.41 -16.37
C VAL A 205 3.11 -3.82 -15.11
N LEU A 206 1.78 -3.93 -15.20
CA LEU A 206 0.93 -4.31 -14.07
C LEU A 206 0.89 -5.84 -13.83
N GLY A 207 0.96 -6.65 -14.89
CA GLY A 207 0.86 -8.11 -14.83
C GLY A 207 2.18 -8.84 -14.61
N GLN A 208 3.31 -8.20 -14.87
CA GLN A 208 4.66 -8.76 -14.72
C GLN A 208 5.60 -7.80 -13.98
N THR A 209 5.09 -7.17 -12.93
CA THR A 209 5.85 -6.18 -12.15
C THR A 209 7.18 -6.74 -11.61
N PHE A 210 7.29 -8.05 -11.40
CA PHE A 210 8.52 -8.75 -10.99
C PHE A 210 9.70 -8.54 -11.94
N LEU A 211 9.47 -8.15 -13.20
CA LEU A 211 10.53 -7.78 -14.14
C LEU A 211 11.23 -6.47 -13.75
N PHE A 212 10.57 -5.62 -12.95
CA PHE A 212 11.01 -4.27 -12.61
C PHE A 212 11.16 -4.05 -11.10
N ALA A 213 10.35 -4.72 -10.28
CA ALA A 213 10.34 -4.61 -8.82
C ALA A 213 10.05 -5.98 -8.17
N PRO A 214 11.06 -6.83 -7.97
CA PRO A 214 10.92 -8.21 -7.49
C PRO A 214 10.71 -8.29 -5.96
N PHE A 215 9.66 -7.65 -5.42
CA PHE A 215 9.32 -7.69 -3.99
C PHE A 215 8.89 -9.07 -3.49
N SER A 216 8.58 -9.97 -4.41
CA SER A 216 8.39 -11.41 -4.25
C SER A 216 8.72 -12.08 -5.60
N PRO A 217 8.95 -13.42 -5.65
CA PRO A 217 9.38 -14.09 -6.89
C PRO A 217 8.50 -13.85 -8.12
N TRP A 218 7.19 -13.73 -7.94
CA TRP A 218 6.22 -13.50 -9.02
C TRP A 218 5.38 -12.24 -8.80
N TYR A 219 5.92 -11.28 -8.06
CA TYR A 219 5.23 -10.05 -7.68
C TYR A 219 4.58 -9.38 -8.90
N HIS A 220 3.28 -9.17 -8.85
CA HIS A 220 2.58 -8.37 -9.86
C HIS A 220 1.49 -7.54 -9.21
N LEU A 221 1.25 -6.37 -9.78
CA LEU A 221 0.23 -5.47 -9.30
C LEU A 221 -1.17 -6.02 -9.59
N LEU A 222 -1.43 -6.56 -10.78
CA LEU A 222 -2.73 -7.12 -11.15
C LEU A 222 -2.58 -8.52 -11.74
N ALA A 223 -3.45 -9.45 -11.37
CA ALA A 223 -3.40 -10.82 -11.88
C ALA A 223 -3.47 -10.84 -13.42
N PRO A 224 -2.44 -11.30 -14.14
CA PRO A 224 -2.42 -11.24 -15.61
C PRO A 224 -3.32 -12.30 -16.24
N THR A 225 -3.92 -11.97 -17.39
CA THR A 225 -4.38 -12.99 -18.36
C THR A 225 -3.31 -13.18 -19.41
N VAL A 226 -2.93 -14.43 -19.68
CA VAL A 226 -1.96 -14.77 -20.72
C VAL A 226 -2.63 -15.49 -21.89
N ASP A 227 -2.11 -15.28 -23.10
CA ASP A 227 -2.53 -16.02 -24.28
C ASP A 227 -1.83 -17.39 -24.40
N ALA A 228 -2.08 -18.09 -25.50
CA ALA A 228 -1.50 -19.41 -25.77
C ALA A 228 0.03 -19.38 -25.99
N GLN A 229 0.61 -18.21 -26.25
CA GLN A 229 2.04 -17.98 -26.41
C GLN A 229 2.70 -17.58 -25.07
N GLY A 230 1.90 -17.31 -24.04
CA GLY A 230 2.36 -16.87 -22.73
C GLY A 230 2.45 -15.34 -22.60
N GLU A 231 1.97 -14.59 -23.60
CA GLU A 231 2.02 -13.14 -23.60
C GLU A 231 0.87 -12.56 -22.77
N VAL A 232 1.15 -11.50 -22.01
CA VAL A 232 0.13 -10.83 -21.19
C VAL A 232 -0.81 -10.02 -22.08
N THR A 233 -2.10 -10.28 -21.95
CA THR A 233 -3.15 -9.67 -22.80
C THR A 233 -4.14 -8.80 -22.03
N GLY A 234 -4.07 -8.78 -20.70
CA GLY A 234 -5.01 -8.09 -19.82
C GLY A 234 -4.93 -8.58 -18.39
N TYR A 235 -6.05 -8.45 -17.65
CA TYR A 235 -6.14 -8.79 -16.23
C TYR A 235 -7.31 -9.74 -15.97
N ALA A 236 -7.12 -10.65 -15.02
CA ALA A 236 -8.09 -11.72 -14.74
C ALA A 236 -9.37 -11.20 -14.08
N ALA A 237 -9.26 -10.16 -13.24
CA ALA A 237 -10.37 -9.69 -12.42
C ALA A 237 -10.49 -8.15 -12.33
N VAL A 238 -9.58 -7.39 -12.95
CA VAL A 238 -9.61 -5.93 -12.93
C VAL A 238 -10.00 -5.39 -14.32
N ASP A 239 -10.95 -4.46 -14.34
CA ASP A 239 -11.35 -3.77 -15.58
C ASP A 239 -10.20 -2.89 -16.12
N GLU A 240 -10.01 -2.87 -17.44
CA GLU A 240 -8.90 -2.11 -18.05
C GLU A 240 -9.01 -0.59 -17.81
N ALA A 241 -10.23 -0.05 -17.72
CA ALA A 241 -10.42 1.35 -17.38
C ALA A 241 -10.12 1.60 -15.90
N ALA A 242 -10.38 0.64 -15.01
CA ALA A 242 -9.92 0.73 -13.62
C ALA A 242 -8.40 0.72 -13.50
N ALA A 243 -7.72 -0.19 -14.21
CA ALA A 243 -6.26 -0.28 -14.23
C ALA A 243 -5.63 1.00 -14.79
N SER A 244 -6.14 1.50 -15.92
CA SER A 244 -5.65 2.74 -16.54
C SER A 244 -5.89 3.95 -15.64
N ALA A 245 -7.07 4.06 -15.04
CA ALA A 245 -7.40 5.17 -14.14
C ALA A 245 -6.56 5.16 -12.86
N TRP A 246 -6.21 3.97 -12.34
CA TRP A 246 -5.36 3.85 -11.16
C TRP A 246 -3.97 4.45 -11.40
N LEU A 247 -3.28 4.06 -12.48
CA LEU A 247 -1.96 4.61 -12.79
C LEU A 247 -2.02 6.07 -13.27
N ALA A 248 -3.00 6.43 -14.10
CA ALA A 248 -3.16 7.81 -14.57
C ALA A 248 -3.46 8.79 -13.43
N GLY A 249 -4.05 8.30 -12.34
CA GLY A 249 -4.37 9.07 -11.15
C GLY A 249 -3.24 9.10 -10.11
N ALA A 250 -2.10 8.47 -10.37
CA ALA A 250 -0.97 8.46 -9.45
C ALA A 250 -0.50 9.88 -9.08
N THR A 251 0.06 10.02 -7.89
CA THR A 251 0.67 11.28 -7.45
C THR A 251 1.93 11.53 -8.25
N ALA A 252 2.25 12.79 -8.54
CA ALA A 252 3.41 13.14 -9.34
C ALA A 252 4.75 12.69 -8.73
N HIS A 253 4.84 12.68 -7.40
CA HIS A 253 6.11 12.57 -6.70
C HIS A 253 6.08 11.52 -5.59
N GLN A 254 7.26 11.04 -5.21
CA GLN A 254 7.53 10.29 -3.98
C GLN A 254 8.81 10.80 -3.33
N ALA A 255 8.80 10.92 -2.00
CA ALA A 255 10.00 11.34 -1.28
C ALA A 255 11.07 10.26 -1.32
N ALA A 256 12.20 10.54 -1.98
CA ALA A 256 13.32 9.60 -2.08
C ALA A 256 13.80 9.15 -0.69
N ARG A 257 13.82 10.07 0.29
CA ARG A 257 14.18 9.76 1.68
C ARG A 257 13.26 8.72 2.32
N GLU A 258 11.96 8.79 2.07
CA GLU A 258 11.00 7.82 2.62
C GLU A 258 11.21 6.43 2.02
N SER A 259 11.36 6.35 0.69
CA SER A 259 11.64 5.10 -0.02
C SER A 259 12.89 4.41 0.52
N GLY A 260 14.00 5.15 0.63
CA GLY A 260 15.26 4.61 1.16
C GLY A 260 15.16 4.19 2.63
N ASP A 261 14.38 4.90 3.44
CA ASP A 261 14.14 4.53 4.83
C ASP A 261 13.32 3.23 4.94
N PHE A 262 12.30 3.01 4.10
CA PHE A 262 11.55 1.74 4.06
C PHE A 262 12.44 0.56 3.65
N ASP A 263 13.26 0.75 2.62
CA ASP A 263 14.23 -0.25 2.16
C ASP A 263 15.26 -0.55 3.26
N ARG A 264 15.75 0.48 3.95
CA ARG A 264 16.69 0.35 5.08
C ARG A 264 16.11 -0.50 6.21
N LEU A 265 14.83 -0.32 6.54
CA LEU A 265 14.15 -1.08 7.58
C LEU A 265 14.05 -2.57 7.22
N LEU A 266 13.84 -2.90 5.95
CA LEU A 266 13.76 -4.27 5.45
C LEU A 266 15.13 -4.93 5.27
N CYS A 267 16.13 -4.15 4.88
CA CYS A 267 17.54 -4.55 4.91
C CYS A 267 17.95 -4.96 6.33
N GLY A 268 17.57 -4.16 7.34
CA GLY A 268 17.84 -4.46 8.75
C GLY A 268 19.30 -4.24 9.17
N GLU A 269 20.12 -3.61 8.32
CA GLU A 269 21.53 -3.31 8.59
C GLU A 269 21.82 -1.81 8.68
N GLY A 270 22.82 -1.46 9.48
CA GLY A 270 23.24 -0.07 9.69
C GLY A 270 22.38 0.69 10.70
N ALA A 271 22.45 2.02 10.64
CA ALA A 271 21.64 2.88 11.50
C ALA A 271 20.19 2.87 11.02
N MET A 272 19.27 2.45 11.88
CA MET A 272 17.83 2.46 11.56
C MET A 272 17.29 3.90 11.56
N PRO A 273 16.42 4.27 10.61
CA PRO A 273 15.86 5.62 10.53
C PRO A 273 14.89 5.91 11.69
N ILE A 274 14.38 4.87 12.35
CA ILE A 274 13.48 4.96 13.49
C ILE A 274 13.63 3.75 14.41
N ASP A 275 13.52 3.96 15.73
CA ASP A 275 13.45 2.88 16.71
C ASP A 275 12.02 2.34 16.82
N ALA A 276 11.68 1.37 15.96
CA ALA A 276 10.33 0.80 15.87
C ALA A 276 10.31 -0.75 15.75
N PRO A 277 10.95 -1.52 16.66
CA PRO A 277 10.97 -2.98 16.58
C PRO A 277 9.55 -3.57 16.68
N LEU A 278 9.21 -4.46 15.74
CA LEU A 278 7.89 -5.11 15.65
C LEU A 278 7.47 -5.81 16.95
N ALA A 279 8.42 -6.31 17.74
CA ALA A 279 8.16 -6.96 19.03
C ALA A 279 7.46 -6.05 20.05
N ARG A 280 7.40 -4.72 19.84
CA ARG A 280 6.61 -3.81 20.69
C ARG A 280 5.11 -3.90 20.43
N ILE A 281 4.69 -4.40 19.27
CA ILE A 281 3.29 -4.46 18.89
C ILE A 281 2.61 -5.59 19.66
N GLN A 282 1.71 -5.22 20.57
CA GLN A 282 0.93 -6.12 21.45
C GLN A 282 -0.59 -6.06 21.17
N ILE A 283 -0.99 -5.20 20.25
CA ILE A 283 -2.38 -5.04 19.81
C ILE A 283 -2.72 -6.06 18.71
N PRO A 284 -4.01 -6.34 18.46
CA PRO A 284 -4.43 -7.22 17.37
C PRO A 284 -3.80 -6.85 16.02
N VAL A 285 -3.33 -7.87 15.29
CA VAL A 285 -2.73 -7.74 13.96
C VAL A 285 -3.47 -8.64 12.97
N LEU A 286 -3.90 -8.06 11.85
CA LEU A 286 -4.28 -8.77 10.64
C LEU A 286 -3.19 -8.56 9.59
N TYR A 287 -2.73 -9.65 9.00
CA TYR A 287 -2.05 -9.64 7.70
C TYR A 287 -3.00 -10.22 6.65
N LEU A 288 -3.18 -9.52 5.54
CA LEU A 288 -3.95 -9.97 4.39
C LEU A 288 -3.09 -9.84 3.14
N GLY A 289 -2.44 -10.92 2.74
CA GLY A 289 -1.59 -10.98 1.54
C GLY A 289 -2.37 -11.37 0.29
N ALA A 290 -1.88 -10.97 -0.87
CA ALA A 290 -2.29 -11.41 -2.19
C ALA A 290 -1.26 -12.43 -2.68
N ALA A 291 -1.67 -13.62 -3.10
CA ALA A 291 -0.72 -14.70 -3.41
C ALA A 291 0.29 -14.37 -4.51
N GLY A 292 -0.10 -13.58 -5.52
CA GLY A 292 0.75 -13.03 -6.57
C GLY A 292 1.41 -11.69 -6.22
N GLY A 293 1.08 -11.11 -5.06
CA GLY A 293 1.71 -9.92 -4.50
C GLY A 293 2.81 -10.28 -3.50
N ALA A 294 2.82 -9.66 -2.31
CA ALA A 294 3.75 -10.03 -1.23
C ALA A 294 3.41 -11.43 -0.66
N GLY A 295 2.12 -11.78 -0.60
CA GLY A 295 1.64 -13.14 -0.41
C GLY A 295 2.11 -13.76 0.90
N GLU A 296 2.67 -14.97 0.83
CA GLU A 296 3.13 -15.71 2.03
C GLU A 296 4.29 -15.01 2.75
N LEU A 297 5.05 -14.13 2.08
CA LEU A 297 6.22 -13.48 2.68
C LEU A 297 5.84 -12.62 3.89
N GLY A 298 4.68 -11.96 3.87
CA GLY A 298 4.21 -11.16 5.01
C GLY A 298 3.69 -11.95 6.19
N VAL A 299 3.45 -13.25 6.05
CA VAL A 299 3.13 -14.11 7.20
C VAL A 299 4.27 -14.11 8.22
N TYR A 300 5.53 -14.05 7.76
CA TYR A 300 6.69 -13.98 8.65
C TYR A 300 6.63 -12.79 9.60
N THR A 301 6.19 -11.61 9.13
CA THR A 301 6.05 -10.39 9.95
C THR A 301 5.17 -10.64 11.19
N THR A 302 4.14 -11.48 11.04
CA THR A 302 3.22 -11.80 12.14
C THR A 302 3.86 -12.62 13.26
N THR A 303 5.00 -13.25 13.01
CA THR A 303 5.80 -13.96 14.02
C THR A 303 6.75 -13.05 14.79
N GLN A 304 6.95 -11.82 14.31
CA GLN A 304 7.88 -10.84 14.88
C GLN A 304 7.21 -9.87 15.86
N VAL A 305 5.87 -9.90 15.97
CA VAL A 305 5.11 -9.10 16.92
C VAL A 305 4.90 -9.84 18.24
N SER A 306 4.66 -9.12 19.34
CA SER A 306 4.31 -9.71 20.64
C SER A 306 2.80 -9.83 20.87
N SER A 307 1.98 -9.62 19.85
CA SER A 307 0.53 -9.77 19.94
C SER A 307 0.16 -11.25 20.12
N THR A 308 -0.79 -11.52 21.02
CA THR A 308 -1.41 -12.85 21.14
C THR A 308 -2.65 -13.00 20.25
N ASP A 309 -3.06 -11.93 19.56
CA ASP A 309 -4.19 -11.90 18.63
C ASP A 309 -3.66 -11.53 17.26
N VAL A 310 -3.39 -12.57 16.47
CA VAL A 310 -2.79 -12.48 15.14
C VAL A 310 -3.66 -13.28 14.20
N THR A 311 -4.03 -12.67 13.08
CA THR A 311 -4.73 -13.32 11.97
C THR A 311 -3.89 -13.11 10.71
N ALA A 312 -3.63 -14.16 9.96
CA ALA A 312 -2.96 -14.08 8.67
C ALA A 312 -3.85 -14.76 7.62
N ILE A 313 -4.12 -14.06 6.53
CA ILE A 313 -4.93 -14.52 5.40
C ILE A 313 -4.11 -14.28 4.14
N VAL A 314 -4.02 -15.27 3.26
CA VAL A 314 -3.46 -15.10 1.91
C VAL A 314 -4.58 -15.36 0.92
N ALA A 315 -5.00 -14.30 0.23
CA ALA A 315 -6.04 -14.35 -0.79
C ALA A 315 -5.51 -15.09 -2.02
N ARG A 316 -6.28 -16.07 -2.46
CA ARG A 316 -5.98 -16.99 -3.57
C ARG A 316 -7.23 -17.27 -4.37
N ARG A 317 -7.10 -17.26 -5.70
CA ARG A 317 -8.02 -17.87 -6.67
C ARG A 317 -7.47 -19.21 -7.16
N HIS A 318 -6.15 -19.40 -7.10
CA HIS A 318 -5.47 -20.59 -7.57
C HIS A 318 -4.84 -21.41 -6.42
N PRO A 319 -4.54 -22.71 -6.65
CA PRO A 319 -3.75 -23.50 -5.71
C PRO A 319 -2.33 -22.94 -5.53
N PRO A 320 -1.66 -23.26 -4.41
CA PRO A 320 -0.23 -22.94 -4.24
C PRO A 320 0.62 -23.49 -5.39
N GLY A 321 1.57 -22.69 -5.88
CA GLY A 321 2.41 -22.99 -7.05
C GLY A 321 1.95 -22.32 -8.36
N GLU A 322 0.78 -21.69 -8.36
CA GLU A 322 0.24 -20.92 -9.50
C GLU A 322 0.26 -19.40 -9.25
N GLU A 323 1.14 -18.92 -8.35
CA GLU A 323 1.17 -17.53 -7.90
C GLU A 323 1.33 -16.51 -9.03
N VAL A 324 1.98 -16.88 -10.14
CA VAL A 324 2.24 -15.99 -11.29
C VAL A 324 0.98 -15.45 -11.99
N GLN A 325 -0.17 -16.10 -11.80
CA GLN A 325 -1.48 -15.69 -12.35
C GLN A 325 -2.53 -15.50 -11.25
N ASP A 326 -2.15 -15.68 -9.99
CA ASP A 326 -3.06 -15.60 -8.86
C ASP A 326 -3.32 -14.15 -8.44
N VAL A 327 -4.03 -13.92 -7.34
CA VAL A 327 -4.41 -12.60 -6.83
C VAL A 327 -3.19 -11.67 -6.75
N GLY A 328 -3.19 -10.61 -7.56
CA GLY A 328 -2.14 -9.58 -7.57
C GLY A 328 -2.26 -8.60 -6.41
N HIS A 329 -1.21 -7.81 -6.17
CA HIS A 329 -1.15 -6.84 -5.07
C HIS A 329 -2.37 -5.89 -5.05
N GLY A 330 -2.64 -5.24 -6.18
CA GLY A 330 -3.75 -4.32 -6.39
C GLY A 330 -5.12 -5.00 -6.54
N ASP A 331 -5.18 -6.31 -6.81
CA ASP A 331 -6.47 -7.02 -6.87
C ASP A 331 -7.24 -6.91 -5.55
N LEU A 332 -6.54 -6.79 -4.40
CA LEU A 332 -7.16 -6.58 -3.10
C LEU A 332 -7.99 -5.30 -3.01
N LEU A 333 -7.77 -4.33 -3.91
CA LEU A 333 -8.47 -3.04 -3.96
C LEU A 333 -9.29 -2.82 -5.24
N PHE A 334 -8.93 -3.47 -6.35
CA PHE A 334 -9.50 -3.15 -7.66
C PHE A 334 -10.22 -4.31 -8.35
N ALA A 335 -10.04 -5.55 -7.89
CA ALA A 335 -10.69 -6.69 -8.53
C ALA A 335 -12.22 -6.66 -8.35
N ALA A 336 -12.94 -7.16 -9.36
CA ALA A 336 -14.39 -7.26 -9.34
C ALA A 336 -14.93 -8.10 -8.16
N ASP A 337 -14.12 -9.03 -7.66
CA ASP A 337 -14.38 -9.91 -6.51
C ASP A 337 -13.60 -9.50 -5.24
N ALA A 338 -12.99 -8.30 -5.21
CA ALA A 338 -12.23 -7.80 -4.06
C ALA A 338 -13.05 -7.76 -2.76
N GLU A 339 -14.37 -7.56 -2.86
CA GLU A 339 -15.27 -7.62 -1.70
C GLU A 339 -15.20 -8.98 -0.99
N ALA A 340 -15.28 -10.07 -1.75
CA ALA A 340 -15.23 -11.43 -1.19
C ALA A 340 -13.80 -11.83 -0.80
N LEU A 341 -12.81 -11.43 -1.60
CA LEU A 341 -11.41 -11.78 -1.38
C LEU A 341 -10.78 -11.08 -0.18
N ALA A 342 -11.06 -9.79 -0.01
CA ALA A 342 -10.30 -8.93 0.90
C ALA A 342 -11.19 -8.09 1.83
N TRP A 343 -12.25 -7.48 1.32
CA TRP A 343 -12.96 -6.44 2.09
C TRP A 343 -13.88 -7.00 3.17
N GLU A 344 -14.62 -8.07 2.87
CA GLU A 344 -15.45 -8.75 3.88
C GLU A 344 -14.59 -9.39 4.98
N PRO A 345 -13.50 -10.12 4.69
CA PRO A 345 -12.57 -10.58 5.73
C PRO A 345 -12.03 -9.45 6.60
N LEU A 346 -11.59 -8.35 6.00
CA LEU A 346 -11.11 -7.16 6.72
C LEU A 346 -12.23 -6.55 7.60
N ARG A 347 -13.42 -6.35 7.04
CA ARG A 347 -14.57 -5.79 7.76
C ARG A 347 -14.97 -6.66 8.94
N ALA A 348 -15.09 -7.97 8.74
CA ALA A 348 -15.43 -8.92 9.78
C ALA A 348 -14.39 -8.90 10.91
N TRP A 349 -13.10 -8.84 10.56
CA TRP A 349 -12.02 -8.70 11.54
C TRP A 349 -12.11 -7.38 12.31
N LEU A 350 -12.32 -6.24 11.63
CA LEU A 350 -12.47 -4.92 12.27
C LEU A 350 -13.66 -4.86 13.23
N VAL A 351 -14.80 -5.47 12.85
CA VAL A 351 -16.01 -5.51 13.71
C VAL A 351 -15.77 -6.30 14.99
N ALA A 352 -14.93 -7.34 14.92
CA ALA A 352 -14.64 -8.20 16.05
C ALA A 352 -13.64 -7.59 17.07
N ARG A 353 -13.22 -6.33 16.90
CA ARG A 353 -12.15 -5.67 17.68
C ARG A 353 -12.52 -4.29 18.22
#